data_AF-A0A7X7NPX2-F1
#
_entry.id   AF-A0A7X7NPX2-F1
#
_cell.length_a   1.000
_cell.length_b   1.000
_cell.length_c   1.000
_cell.angle_alpha   90.00
_cell.angle_beta   90.00
_cell.angle_gamma   90.00
#
_symmetry.space_group_name_H-M   'P 1'
#
loop_
_entity.id
_entity.type
_entity.pdbx_description
1 polymer ?
#
loop_
_entity_poly.entity_id
_entity_poly.type
_entity_poly.pdbx_seq_one_letter_code
_entity_poly.pdbx_strand_id
1 'polypeptide(L)'
;EPTNDLDIDTLTSMEDVLDGWAGTLLVVSHDRYLLERMTDRQVALLGDGGLRDLPGGVDQYLQLRRELTERQNAASRAGRASGGAAPAASAGAAAAAGAGPSAAELREARKTIARVEKSLTRLGEREARVHEEMVASATDAGAMVRLSAELDEIHAEREGLELEWLEAAEIAES
;
A
#
# COMPACT_ATOMS: atom_id res chain seq x y z
N GLU A 1 -0.86 -4.87 -13.77
CA GLU A 1 -1.35 -6.02 -12.97
C GLU A 1 -2.52 -6.70 -13.67
N PRO A 2 -2.52 -8.03 -13.84
CA PRO A 2 -3.65 -8.78 -14.37
C PRO A 2 -4.69 -9.19 -13.29
N THR A 3 -4.53 -8.75 -12.04
CA THR A 3 -5.39 -9.10 -10.89
C THR A 3 -6.69 -8.28 -10.81
N ASN A 4 -6.85 -7.22 -11.61
CA ASN A 4 -7.97 -6.27 -11.48
C ASN A 4 -9.27 -6.70 -12.22
N ASP A 5 -9.25 -7.80 -12.98
CA ASP A 5 -10.41 -8.28 -13.77
C ASP A 5 -10.82 -9.72 -13.41
N LEU A 6 -10.44 -10.23 -12.23
CA LEU A 6 -10.80 -11.58 -11.82
C LEU A 6 -12.16 -11.55 -11.10
N ASP A 7 -13.23 -11.88 -11.84
CA ASP A 7 -14.56 -12.15 -11.27
C ASP A 7 -14.44 -13.16 -10.10
N ILE A 8 -15.33 -13.08 -9.10
CA ILE A 8 -15.35 -13.92 -7.87
C ILE A 8 -15.21 -15.43 -8.18
N ASP A 9 -15.76 -15.87 -9.31
CA ASP A 9 -15.68 -17.25 -9.78
C ASP A 9 -14.24 -17.65 -10.18
N THR A 10 -13.45 -16.71 -10.68
CA THR A 10 -12.04 -16.89 -11.05
C THR A 10 -11.13 -16.93 -9.82
N LEU A 11 -11.43 -16.13 -8.79
CA LEU A 11 -10.76 -16.22 -7.48
C LEU A 11 -10.98 -17.59 -6.83
N THR A 12 -12.22 -18.08 -6.83
CA THR A 12 -12.54 -19.42 -6.29
C THR A 12 -11.83 -20.53 -7.07
N SER A 13 -11.75 -20.41 -8.39
CA SER A 13 -11.02 -21.37 -9.24
C SER A 13 -9.51 -21.31 -9.04
N MET A 14 -8.95 -20.13 -8.74
CA MET A 14 -7.55 -19.97 -8.38
C MET A 14 -7.25 -20.57 -7.00
N GLU A 15 -8.15 -20.41 -6.02
CA GLU A 15 -8.02 -21.06 -4.70
C GLU A 15 -7.97 -22.59 -4.82
N ASP A 16 -8.89 -23.20 -5.58
CA ASP A 16 -8.93 -24.66 -5.77
C ASP A 16 -7.67 -25.21 -6.48
N VAL A 17 -7.10 -24.45 -7.41
CA VAL A 17 -5.85 -24.83 -8.11
C VAL A 17 -4.63 -24.71 -7.19
N LEU A 18 -4.65 -23.75 -6.27
CA LEU A 18 -3.53 -23.44 -5.39
C LEU A 18 -3.51 -24.29 -4.13
N ASP A 19 -4.67 -24.70 -3.60
CA ASP A 19 -4.77 -25.71 -2.54
C ASP A 19 -4.19 -27.08 -2.97
N GLY A 20 -4.23 -27.38 -4.27
CA GLY A 20 -3.64 -28.59 -4.85
C GLY A 20 -2.19 -28.45 -5.33
N TRP A 21 -1.59 -27.25 -5.22
CA TRP A 21 -0.29 -26.97 -5.83
C TRP A 21 0.87 -27.53 -4.98
N ALA A 22 1.51 -28.60 -5.46
CA ALA A 22 2.61 -29.27 -4.75
C ALA A 22 3.97 -28.53 -4.78
N GLY A 23 3.97 -27.21 -5.01
CA GLY A 23 5.17 -26.38 -5.14
C GLY A 23 5.15 -25.14 -4.25
N THR A 24 6.24 -24.36 -4.27
CA THR A 24 6.29 -23.06 -3.57
C THR A 24 5.75 -21.95 -4.48
N LEU A 25 4.82 -21.16 -3.98
CA LEU A 25 4.30 -19.97 -4.65
C LEU A 25 4.85 -18.71 -3.97
N LEU A 26 5.34 -17.76 -4.77
CA LEU A 26 5.64 -16.41 -4.31
C LEU A 26 4.50 -15.50 -4.77
N VAL A 27 3.75 -14.94 -3.81
CA VAL A 27 2.66 -14.01 -4.08
C VAL A 27 3.10 -12.61 -3.71
N VAL A 28 2.92 -11.67 -4.64
CA VAL A 28 2.98 -10.23 -4.36
C VAL A 28 1.57 -9.72 -4.58
N SER A 29 0.93 -9.27 -3.51
CA SER A 29 -0.42 -8.74 -3.54
C SER A 29 -0.56 -7.64 -2.50
N HIS A 30 -1.47 -6.71 -2.77
CA HIS A 30 -1.90 -5.68 -1.85
C HIS A 30 -3.27 -6.00 -1.23
N ASP A 31 -3.89 -7.11 -1.65
CA ASP A 31 -5.13 -7.61 -1.06
C ASP A 31 -4.80 -8.42 0.20
N ARG A 32 -5.19 -7.87 1.35
CA ARG A 32 -5.05 -8.52 2.65
C ARG A 32 -5.74 -9.89 2.68
N TYR A 33 -6.96 -10.00 2.18
CA TYR A 33 -7.73 -11.24 2.21
C TYR A 33 -7.02 -12.33 1.42
N LEU A 34 -6.53 -11.98 0.22
CA LEU A 34 -5.73 -12.89 -0.59
C LEU A 34 -4.46 -13.35 0.16
N LEU A 35 -3.71 -12.41 0.72
CA LEU A 35 -2.47 -12.71 1.45
C LEU A 35 -2.73 -13.58 2.68
N GLU A 36 -3.72 -13.24 3.50
CA GLU A 36 -4.02 -13.95 4.74
C GLU A 36 -4.61 -15.34 4.49
N ARG A 37 -5.33 -15.51 3.38
CA ARG A 37 -5.96 -16.78 3.03
C ARG A 37 -5.03 -17.73 2.28
N MET A 38 -4.12 -17.20 1.45
CA MET A 38 -3.33 -18.02 0.53
C MET A 38 -1.85 -18.17 0.90
N THR A 39 -1.33 -17.40 1.87
CA THR A 39 0.09 -17.44 2.23
C THR A 39 0.30 -17.92 3.65
N ASP A 40 1.18 -18.91 3.81
CA ASP A 40 1.58 -19.42 5.14
C ASP A 40 2.61 -18.52 5.84
N ARG A 41 3.32 -17.69 5.06
CA ARG A 41 4.40 -16.85 5.52
C ARG A 41 4.42 -15.54 4.75
N GLN A 42 4.40 -14.43 5.49
CA GLN A 42 4.43 -13.09 4.93
C GLN A 42 5.75 -12.40 5.26
N VAL A 43 6.30 -11.69 4.29
CA VAL A 43 7.52 -10.90 4.43
C VAL A 43 7.29 -9.52 3.81
N ALA A 44 7.92 -8.48 4.37
CA ALA A 44 7.84 -7.14 3.82
C ALA A 44 9.21 -6.51 3.61
N LEU A 45 9.27 -5.65 2.59
CA LEU A 45 10.34 -4.70 2.35
C LEU A 45 9.91 -3.36 2.98
N LEU A 46 10.66 -2.87 3.97
CA LEU A 46 10.33 -1.62 4.67
C LEU A 46 11.09 -0.39 4.13
N GLY A 47 11.74 -0.54 2.97
CA GLY A 47 12.54 0.52 2.34
C GLY A 47 13.96 0.65 2.89
N ASP A 48 14.40 -0.23 3.78
CA ASP A 48 15.76 -0.32 4.32
C ASP A 48 16.67 -1.30 3.56
N GLY A 49 16.19 -1.85 2.44
CA GLY A 49 16.87 -2.87 1.65
C GLY A 49 16.86 -4.26 2.28
N GLY A 50 16.18 -4.44 3.42
CA GLY A 50 16.03 -5.72 4.11
C GLY A 50 14.65 -6.35 3.90
N LEU A 51 14.61 -7.68 3.96
CA LEU A 51 13.37 -8.44 4.11
C LEU A 51 13.10 -8.68 5.59
N ARG A 52 11.89 -8.36 6.02
CA ARG A 52 11.44 -8.60 7.39
C ARG A 52 10.32 -9.62 7.40
N ASP A 53 10.46 -10.63 8.25
CA ASP A 53 9.43 -11.62 8.51
C ASP A 53 8.25 -11.01 9.29
N LEU A 54 7.03 -11.34 8.86
CA LEU A 54 5.78 -10.80 9.42
C LEU A 54 4.89 -11.95 9.94
N PRO A 55 5.19 -12.53 11.12
CA PRO A 55 4.31 -13.53 11.73
C PRO A 55 2.93 -13.00 12.09
N GLY A 56 2.76 -11.67 12.23
CA GLY A 56 1.46 -11.02 12.41
C GLY A 56 0.83 -10.51 11.11
N GLY A 57 1.36 -10.92 9.95
CA GLY A 57 0.82 -10.61 8.64
C GLY A 57 0.69 -9.12 8.31
N VAL A 58 -0.38 -8.77 7.61
CA VAL A 58 -0.65 -7.40 7.11
C VAL A 58 -0.86 -6.41 8.25
N ASP A 59 -1.49 -6.81 9.36
CA ASP A 59 -1.64 -5.94 10.54
C ASP A 59 -0.29 -5.51 11.11
N GLN A 60 0.64 -6.45 11.23
CA GLN A 60 2.00 -6.15 11.68
C GLN A 60 2.72 -5.23 10.69
N TYR A 61 2.51 -5.41 9.38
CA TYR A 61 3.05 -4.50 8.36
C TYR A 61 2.54 -3.06 8.56
N LEU A 62 1.22 -2.87 8.71
CA LEU A 62 0.61 -1.56 8.90
C LEU A 62 1.07 -0.90 10.20
N GLN A 63 1.21 -1.67 11.28
CA GLN A 63 1.78 -1.15 12.53
C GLN A 63 3.23 -0.66 12.33
N LEU A 64 4.08 -1.47 11.70
CA LEU A 64 5.48 -1.10 11.45
C LEU A 64 5.59 0.14 10.55
N ARG A 65 4.73 0.25 9.53
CA ARG A 65 4.65 1.45 8.67
C ARG A 65 4.26 2.69 9.46
N ARG A 66 3.25 2.61 10.34
CA ARG A 66 2.85 3.70 11.23
C ARG A 66 4.01 4.15 12.12
N GLU A 67 4.70 3.21 12.77
CA GLU A 67 5.84 3.50 13.64
C GLU A 67 7.00 4.18 12.89
N LEU A 68 7.30 3.74 11.66
CA LEU A 68 8.34 4.35 10.82
C LEU A 68 7.99 5.79 10.45
N THR A 69 6.76 6.04 10.03
CA THR A 69 6.25 7.37 9.70
C THR A 69 6.29 8.31 10.91
N GLU A 70 5.86 7.83 12.08
CA GLU A 70 5.92 8.60 13.33
C GLU A 70 7.36 8.99 13.71
N ARG A 71 8.31 8.05 13.59
CA ARG A 71 9.73 8.32 13.85
C ARG A 71 10.30 9.36 12.88
N GLN A 72 9.98 9.27 11.59
CA GLN A 72 10.39 10.26 10.59
C GLN A 72 9.82 11.65 10.88
N ASN A 73 8.54 11.71 11.28
CA ASN A 73 7.87 12.96 11.66
C ASN A 73 8.44 13.56 12.94
N ALA A 74 8.80 12.73 13.93
CA ALA A 74 9.48 13.16 15.15
C ALA A 74 10.88 13.73 14.85
N ALA A 75 11.68 13.04 14.02
CA ALA A 75 13.00 13.52 13.59
C ALA A 75 12.91 14.85 12.83
N SER A 76 11.92 14.98 11.94
CA SER A 76 11.64 16.21 11.17
C SER A 76 11.16 17.38 12.04
N ARG A 77 10.44 17.09 13.14
CA ARG A 77 10.06 18.11 14.14
C ARG A 77 11.23 18.51 15.03
N ALA A 78 12.07 17.57 15.43
CA ALA A 78 13.28 17.85 16.20
C ALA A 78 14.29 18.69 15.40
N GLY A 79 14.43 18.44 14.09
CA GLY A 79 15.24 19.27 13.19
C GLY A 79 14.71 20.70 13.06
N ARG A 80 13.38 20.87 12.99
CA ARG A 80 12.70 22.19 12.95
C ARG A 80 12.72 22.93 14.29
N ALA A 81 12.71 22.21 15.41
CA ALA A 81 12.74 22.79 16.76
C ALA A 81 14.13 23.35 17.15
N SER A 82 15.19 23.07 16.38
CA SER A 82 16.49 23.74 16.57
C SER A 82 16.53 25.18 16.04
N GLY A 83 15.45 25.65 15.39
CA GLY A 83 15.34 26.99 14.80
C GLY A 83 14.44 28.00 15.52
N GLY A 84 13.89 27.70 16.71
CA GLY A 84 13.07 28.69 17.43
C GLY A 84 12.35 28.13 18.65
N ALA A 85 12.71 28.67 19.82
CA ALA A 85 12.10 28.33 21.09
C ALA A 85 10.77 29.08 21.32
N ALA A 86 9.71 28.34 21.64
CA ALA A 86 8.85 28.58 22.81
C ALA A 86 7.82 27.42 22.96
N PRO A 87 7.61 26.88 24.18
CA PRO A 87 6.68 25.77 24.42
C PRO A 87 5.34 26.27 24.99
N ALA A 88 4.21 25.71 24.53
CA ALA A 88 2.98 25.71 25.32
C ALA A 88 1.98 24.64 24.86
N ALA A 89 1.66 23.75 25.79
CA ALA A 89 0.36 23.12 26.04
C ALA A 89 -0.42 22.45 24.89
N SER A 90 -0.51 21.12 24.96
CA SER A 90 -1.80 20.46 25.28
C SER A 90 -1.56 18.99 25.61
N ALA A 91 -1.52 18.71 26.91
CA ALA A 91 -1.86 17.40 27.43
C ALA A 91 -3.38 17.26 27.34
N GLY A 92 -3.86 16.31 26.55
CA GLY A 92 -5.29 16.06 26.41
C GLY A 92 -5.68 15.25 25.18
N ALA A 93 -5.10 14.06 25.01
CA ALA A 93 -5.60 13.09 24.01
C ALA A 93 -5.34 11.63 24.42
N ALA A 94 -5.31 11.34 25.72
CA ALA A 94 -5.22 9.98 26.24
C ALA A 94 -6.54 9.57 26.89
N ALA A 95 -7.61 9.51 26.11
CA ALA A 95 -8.90 8.95 26.53
C ALA A 95 -9.83 8.67 25.33
N ALA A 96 -9.42 7.79 24.42
CA ALA A 96 -10.33 7.14 23.47
C ALA A 96 -9.73 5.82 22.93
N ALA A 97 -9.11 5.01 23.81
CA ALA A 97 -8.70 3.66 23.45
C ALA A 97 -9.82 2.70 23.86
N GLY A 98 -10.72 2.36 22.92
CA GLY A 98 -11.71 1.29 23.13
C GLY A 98 -13.06 1.43 22.41
N ALA A 99 -13.33 2.50 21.67
CA ALA A 99 -14.49 2.55 20.79
C ALA A 99 -14.02 2.25 19.36
N GLY A 100 -14.60 1.21 18.74
CA GLY A 100 -14.43 0.96 17.30
C GLY A 100 -14.89 2.15 16.46
N PRO A 101 -14.61 2.15 15.15
CA PRO A 101 -14.90 3.30 14.30
C PRO A 101 -16.38 3.66 14.34
N SER A 102 -16.64 4.95 14.39
CA SER A 102 -17.99 5.50 14.25
C SER A 102 -18.56 5.19 12.86
N ALA A 103 -19.89 5.20 12.76
CA ALA A 103 -20.58 5.01 11.48
C ALA A 103 -20.18 6.07 10.41
N ALA A 104 -19.67 7.25 10.84
CA ALA A 104 -19.15 8.25 9.92
C ALA A 104 -17.78 7.86 9.38
N GLU A 105 -16.89 7.35 10.23
CA GLU A 105 -15.56 6.86 9.84
C GLU A 105 -15.65 5.67 8.88
N LEU A 106 -16.55 4.71 9.15
CA LEU A 106 -16.81 3.59 8.23
C LEU A 106 -17.25 4.04 6.83
N ARG A 107 -18.06 5.10 6.75
CA ARG A 107 -18.52 5.64 5.46
C ARG A 107 -17.42 6.36 4.70
N GLU A 108 -16.62 7.16 5.39
CA GLU A 108 -15.47 7.83 4.75
C GLU A 108 -14.41 6.80 4.33
N ALA A 109 -14.16 5.76 5.12
CA ALA A 109 -13.27 4.66 4.75
C ALA A 109 -13.70 3.99 3.44
N ARG A 110 -14.97 3.59 3.32
CA ARG A 110 -15.53 3.01 2.08
C ARG A 110 -15.43 3.95 0.88
N LYS A 111 -15.60 5.24 1.10
CA LYS A 111 -15.46 6.26 0.05
C LYS A 111 -14.00 6.46 -0.36
N THR A 112 -13.07 6.40 0.59
CA THR A 112 -11.63 6.40 0.32
C THR A 112 -11.25 5.21 -0.52
N ILE A 113 -11.66 3.99 -0.14
CA ILE A 113 -11.47 2.76 -0.91
C ILE A 113 -11.92 2.95 -2.36
N ALA A 114 -13.18 3.35 -2.58
CA ALA A 114 -13.73 3.54 -3.93
C ALA A 114 -13.00 4.63 -4.74
N ARG A 115 -12.54 5.71 -4.09
CA ARG A 115 -11.74 6.75 -4.76
C ARG A 115 -10.36 6.22 -5.16
N VAL A 116 -9.72 5.51 -4.24
CA VAL A 116 -8.37 4.98 -4.43
C VAL A 116 -8.38 3.95 -5.56
N GLU A 117 -9.32 3.00 -5.56
CA GLU A 117 -9.51 2.02 -6.64
C GLU A 117 -9.61 2.71 -8.01
N LYS A 118 -10.46 3.74 -8.12
CA LYS A 118 -10.59 4.53 -9.36
C LYS A 118 -9.28 5.22 -9.76
N SER A 119 -8.48 5.64 -8.79
CA SER A 119 -7.18 6.28 -9.03
C SER A 119 -6.14 5.26 -9.48
N LEU A 120 -6.12 4.07 -8.87
CA LEU A 120 -5.28 2.94 -9.27
C LEU A 120 -5.59 2.48 -10.70
N THR A 121 -6.86 2.40 -11.09
CA THR A 121 -7.25 2.09 -12.48
C THR A 121 -6.66 3.11 -13.46
N ARG A 122 -6.77 4.41 -13.16
CA ARG A 122 -6.22 5.48 -14.02
C ARG A 122 -4.69 5.43 -14.10
N LEU A 123 -4.03 5.09 -13.00
CA LEU A 123 -2.57 4.91 -13.00
C LEU A 123 -2.17 3.67 -13.80
N GLY A 124 -2.92 2.57 -13.71
CA GLY A 124 -2.73 1.39 -14.56
C GLY A 124 -2.84 1.71 -16.05
N GLU A 125 -3.84 2.51 -16.45
CA GLU A 125 -3.95 2.98 -17.83
C GLU A 125 -2.78 3.88 -18.26
N ARG A 126 -2.28 4.73 -17.35
CA ARG A 126 -1.13 5.60 -17.63
C ARG A 126 0.17 4.79 -17.75
N GLU A 127 0.39 3.83 -16.86
CA GLU A 127 1.51 2.89 -16.93
C GLU A 127 1.50 2.11 -18.24
N ALA A 128 0.35 1.61 -18.67
CA ALA A 128 0.22 0.89 -19.94
C ALA A 128 0.66 1.76 -21.13
N ARG A 129 0.24 3.04 -21.16
CA ARG A 129 0.66 3.99 -22.19
C ARG A 129 2.17 4.24 -22.17
N VAL A 130 2.76 4.44 -20.98
CA VAL A 130 4.21 4.63 -20.84
C VAL A 130 4.96 3.41 -21.36
N HIS A 131 4.52 2.20 -21.02
CA HIS A 131 5.12 0.96 -21.53
C HIS A 131 5.02 0.85 -23.06
N GLU A 132 3.89 1.19 -23.66
CA GLU A 132 3.74 1.22 -25.12
C GLU A 132 4.70 2.24 -25.76
N GLU A 133 4.83 3.43 -25.18
CA GLU A 133 5.75 4.47 -25.65
C GLU A 133 7.22 4.06 -25.50
N MET A 134 7.57 3.34 -24.44
CA MET A 134 8.92 2.78 -24.24
C MET A 134 9.25 1.77 -25.33
N VAL A 135 8.31 0.89 -25.68
CA VAL A 135 8.49 -0.07 -26.78
C VAL A 135 8.64 0.66 -28.11
N ALA A 136 7.80 1.66 -28.39
CA ALA A 136 7.88 2.45 -29.61
C ALA A 136 9.18 3.25 -29.72
N SER A 137 9.72 3.69 -28.58
CA SER A 137 10.93 4.52 -28.47
C SER A 137 12.17 3.73 -28.06
N ALA A 138 12.19 2.40 -28.23
CA ALA A 138 13.22 1.51 -27.69
C ALA A 138 14.66 1.82 -28.14
N THR A 139 14.83 2.57 -29.24
CA THR A 139 16.15 2.98 -29.77
C THR A 139 16.55 4.41 -29.40
N ASP A 140 15.65 5.20 -28.81
CA ASP A 140 15.92 6.54 -28.31
C ASP A 140 16.27 6.50 -26.82
N ALA A 141 17.57 6.52 -26.53
CA ALA A 141 18.07 6.53 -25.15
C ALA A 141 17.55 7.72 -24.32
N GLY A 142 17.35 8.89 -24.93
CA GLY A 142 16.83 10.07 -24.23
C GLY A 142 15.35 9.94 -23.88
N ALA A 143 14.55 9.37 -24.78
CA ALA A 143 13.16 9.02 -24.48
C ALA A 143 13.04 7.95 -23.41
N MET A 144 13.87 6.90 -23.48
CA MET A 144 13.88 5.82 -22.49
C MET A 144 14.18 6.32 -21.07
N VAL A 145 15.13 7.24 -20.90
CA VAL A 145 15.41 7.84 -19.58
C VAL A 145 14.21 8.62 -19.04
N ARG A 146 13.53 9.41 -19.87
CA ARG A 146 12.35 10.18 -19.43
C ARG A 146 11.18 9.27 -19.07
N LEU A 147 10.89 8.29 -19.92
CA LEU A 147 9.79 7.35 -19.71
C LEU A 147 10.03 6.45 -18.50
N SER A 148 11.27 6.04 -18.23
CA SER A 148 11.63 5.33 -16.99
C SER A 148 11.37 6.20 -15.76
N ALA A 149 11.76 7.48 -15.78
CA ALA A 149 11.49 8.37 -14.66
C ALA A 149 9.98 8.60 -14.45
N GLU A 150 9.20 8.70 -15.53
CA GLU A 150 7.74 8.78 -15.43
C GLU A 150 7.14 7.48 -14.87
N LEU A 151 7.67 6.32 -15.25
CA LEU A 151 7.24 5.03 -14.71
C LEU A 151 7.53 4.93 -13.20
N ASP A 152 8.71 5.37 -12.76
CA ASP A 152 9.08 5.43 -11.34
C ASP A 152 8.14 6.34 -10.54
N GLU A 153 7.73 7.49 -11.11
CA GLU A 153 6.74 8.38 -10.50
C GLU A 153 5.36 7.71 -10.37
N ILE A 154 4.91 7.00 -11.40
CA ILE A 154 3.65 6.26 -11.37
C ILE A 154 3.68 5.15 -10.32
N HIS A 155 4.80 4.44 -10.20
CA HIS A 155 5.00 3.41 -9.18
C HIS A 155 4.97 4.01 -7.77
N ALA A 156 5.65 5.13 -7.55
CA ALA A 156 5.63 5.82 -6.26
C ALA A 156 4.23 6.34 -5.88
N GLU A 157 3.47 6.86 -6.85
CA GLU A 157 2.08 7.30 -6.62
C GLU A 157 1.16 6.11 -6.28
N ARG A 158 1.34 4.99 -6.99
CA ARG A 158 0.63 3.74 -6.73
C ARG A 158 0.90 3.23 -5.32
N GLU A 159 2.15 3.13 -4.89
CA GLU A 159 2.52 2.67 -3.54
C GLU A 159 1.84 3.51 -2.44
N GLY A 160 1.75 4.83 -2.64
CA GLY A 160 1.08 5.73 -1.71
C GLY A 160 -0.44 5.49 -1.63
N LEU A 161 -1.08 5.31 -2.79
CA LEU A 161 -2.50 5.00 -2.87
C LEU A 161 -2.82 3.63 -2.29
N GLU A 162 -1.99 2.62 -2.54
CA GLU A 162 -2.16 1.26 -1.99
C GLU A 162 -2.10 1.25 -0.47
N LEU A 163 -1.17 2.00 0.13
CA LEU A 163 -1.14 2.14 1.59
C LEU A 163 -2.41 2.80 2.12
N GLU A 164 -2.87 3.87 1.46
CA GLU A 164 -4.12 4.53 1.82
C GLU A 164 -5.33 3.59 1.72
N TRP A 165 -5.35 2.71 0.70
CA TRP A 165 -6.37 1.68 0.55
C TRP A 165 -6.33 0.69 1.72
N LEU A 166 -5.16 0.16 2.08
CA LEU A 166 -5.00 -0.79 3.18
C LEU A 166 -5.45 -0.21 4.53
N GLU A 167 -5.06 1.04 4.82
CA GLU A 167 -5.48 1.72 6.05
C GLU A 167 -7.00 1.96 6.07
N ALA A 168 -7.59 2.33 4.93
CA ALA A 168 -9.04 2.50 4.84
C ALA A 168 -9.80 1.16 4.94
N ALA A 169 -9.24 0.07 4.40
CA ALA A 169 -9.79 -1.28 4.53
C ALA A 169 -9.81 -1.74 5.99
N GLU A 170 -8.73 -1.51 6.75
CA GLU A 170 -8.66 -1.80 8.19
C GLU A 170 -9.81 -1.13 8.95
N ILE A 171 -10.06 0.16 8.67
CA ILE A 171 -11.16 0.91 9.30
C ILE A 171 -12.52 0.34 8.89
N ALA A 172 -12.70 -0.01 7.61
CA ALA A 172 -13.98 -0.50 7.09
C ALA A 172 -14.38 -1.88 7.64
N GLU A 173 -13.41 -2.66 8.11
CA GLU A 173 -13.58 -4.02 8.66
C GLU A 173 -13.79 -4.06 10.19
N SER A 174 -13.30 -3.05 10.91
CA SER A 174 -13.44 -2.92 12.38
C SER A 174 -14.83 -2.48 12.86
#